data_AF-A0A8B6F7C0-F1
#
_entry.id   AF-A0A8B6F7C0-F1
#
_cell.length_a   1.000
_cell.length_b   1.000
_cell.length_c   1.000
_cell.angle_alpha   90.00
_cell.angle_beta   90.00
_cell.angle_gamma   90.00
#
_symmetry.space_group_name_H-M   'P 1'
#
loop_
_entity.id
_entity.type
_entity.pdbx_description
1 polymer ?
#
loop_
_entity_poly.entity_id
_entity_poly.type
_entity_poly.pdbx_seq_one_letter_code
_entity_poly.pdbx_strand_id
1 'polypeptide(L)'
;MSKPAHFLLTIEIGCQQKVDVEGMVQVVNGLLGNKAMFKFRVVGEPKILAFFEVKNPAEVSTMSSSIMQKGNFKVTCTSLVTYEEWAQIIGVDSKLTGTPPRKLTKAVVYKFDLNVECNGMTTDEFLSTWKEEATSLNCRVWSRTRTV
;
A
#
# COMPACT_ATOMS: atom_id res chain seq x y z
N MET A 1 -13.51 -19.89 -2.87
CA MET A 1 -13.34 -18.57 -3.53
C MET A 1 -12.02 -17.98 -3.05
N SER A 2 -11.16 -17.48 -3.95
CA SER A 2 -9.87 -16.89 -3.53
C SER A 2 -10.09 -15.62 -2.72
N LYS A 3 -9.31 -15.42 -1.65
CA LYS A 3 -9.29 -14.17 -0.89
C LYS A 3 -8.82 -13.04 -1.81
N PRO A 4 -9.45 -11.85 -1.79
CA PRO A 4 -8.97 -10.73 -2.58
C PRO A 4 -7.58 -10.28 -2.09
N ALA A 5 -6.74 -9.88 -3.03
CA ALA A 5 -5.40 -9.38 -2.76
C ALA A 5 -5.38 -7.85 -2.77
N HIS A 6 -4.57 -7.26 -1.89
CA HIS A 6 -4.47 -5.82 -1.72
C HIS A 6 -3.18 -5.28 -2.34
N PHE A 7 -3.27 -4.14 -3.00
CA PHE A 7 -2.10 -3.49 -3.63
C PHE A 7 -2.10 -1.99 -3.39
N LEU A 8 -0.91 -1.44 -3.19
CA LEU A 8 -0.62 -0.01 -3.29
C LEU A 8 0.03 0.25 -4.63
N LEU A 9 -0.59 1.13 -5.41
CA LEU A 9 -0.03 1.68 -6.62
C LEU A 9 0.48 3.09 -6.35
N THR A 10 1.79 3.28 -6.46
CA THR A 10 2.45 4.57 -6.37
C THR A 10 2.78 5.05 -7.78
N ILE A 11 2.26 6.21 -8.16
CA ILE A 11 2.42 6.78 -9.49
C ILE A 11 3.15 8.11 -9.34
N GLU A 12 4.42 8.12 -9.72
CA GLU A 12 5.26 9.32 -9.74
C GLU A 12 5.21 9.93 -11.13
N ILE A 13 4.92 11.23 -11.20
CA ILE A 13 4.86 12.00 -12.44
C ILE A 13 6.24 12.58 -12.68
N GLY A 14 6.91 12.12 -13.75
CA GLY A 14 8.25 12.54 -14.08
C GLY A 14 8.29 13.99 -14.57
N CYS A 15 9.13 14.81 -13.95
CA CYS A 15 9.35 16.20 -14.35
C CYS A 15 10.19 16.27 -15.64
N GLN A 16 9.56 16.52 -16.78
CA GLN A 16 10.22 17.21 -17.90
C GLN A 16 9.74 18.67 -17.94
N GLN A 17 10.49 19.57 -18.57
CA GLN A 17 10.14 21.00 -18.58
C GLN A 17 8.72 21.22 -19.14
N LYS A 18 7.89 22.01 -18.42
CA LYS A 18 6.46 22.28 -18.67
C LYS A 18 5.53 21.04 -18.62
N VAL A 19 5.56 20.27 -17.53
CA VAL A 19 4.54 19.24 -17.26
C VAL A 19 3.27 19.85 -16.66
N ASP A 20 2.13 19.65 -17.33
CA ASP A 20 0.79 19.90 -16.78
C ASP A 20 0.44 18.81 -15.76
N VAL A 21 0.84 19.05 -14.51
CA VAL A 21 0.61 18.12 -13.40
C VAL A 21 -0.89 17.88 -13.18
N GLU A 22 -1.73 18.91 -13.29
CA GLU A 22 -3.18 18.77 -13.09
C GLU A 22 -3.81 17.91 -14.18
N GLY A 23 -3.49 18.15 -15.45
CA GLY A 23 -3.94 17.31 -16.57
C GLY A 23 -3.50 15.86 -16.42
N MET A 24 -2.26 15.63 -16.00
CA MET A 24 -1.75 14.27 -15.75
C MET A 24 -2.46 13.59 -14.57
N VAL A 25 -2.77 14.32 -13.50
CA VAL A 25 -3.58 13.83 -12.38
C VAL A 25 -4.98 13.44 -12.86
N GLN A 26 -5.60 14.23 -13.74
CA GLN A 26 -6.91 13.89 -14.32
C GLN A 26 -6.86 12.62 -15.19
N VAL A 27 -5.82 12.47 -16.02
CA VAL A 27 -5.60 11.25 -16.82
C VAL A 27 -5.47 10.03 -15.92
N VAL A 28 -4.61 10.11 -14.89
CA VAL A 28 -4.44 9.01 -13.93
C VAL A 28 -5.76 8.70 -13.23
N ASN A 29 -6.48 9.72 -12.73
CA ASN A 29 -7.77 9.52 -12.07
C ASN A 29 -8.81 8.85 -12.97
N GLY A 30 -8.82 9.16 -14.27
CA GLY A 30 -9.67 8.51 -15.27
C GLY A 30 -9.30 7.04 -15.48
N LEU A 31 -8.00 6.73 -15.59
CA LEU A 31 -7.51 5.34 -15.76
C LEU A 31 -7.79 4.46 -14.54
N LEU A 32 -7.63 5.03 -13.34
CA LEU A 32 -7.94 4.31 -12.09
C LEU A 32 -9.44 4.12 -11.90
N GLY A 33 -10.25 5.06 -12.40
CA GLY A 33 -11.71 5.01 -12.34
C GLY A 33 -12.24 4.71 -10.94
N ASN A 34 -13.24 3.82 -10.87
CA ASN A 34 -13.84 3.31 -9.64
C ASN A 34 -13.18 2.00 -9.14
N LYS A 35 -12.10 1.55 -9.79
CA LYS A 35 -11.41 0.30 -9.43
C LYS A 35 -10.53 0.48 -8.18
N ALA A 36 -10.02 1.70 -7.96
CA ALA A 36 -9.30 2.04 -6.75
C ALA A 36 -10.28 2.25 -5.59
N MET A 37 -10.05 1.56 -4.47
CA MET A 37 -10.80 1.78 -3.24
C MET A 37 -10.55 3.17 -2.68
N PHE A 38 -9.28 3.59 -2.70
CA PHE A 38 -8.84 4.90 -2.27
C PHE A 38 -7.84 5.48 -3.26
N LYS A 39 -7.89 6.79 -3.44
CA LYS A 39 -6.98 7.56 -4.29
C LYS A 39 -6.58 8.82 -3.55
N PHE A 40 -5.29 9.07 -3.48
CA PHE A 40 -4.72 10.21 -2.77
C PHE A 40 -3.73 10.92 -3.68
N ARG A 41 -3.86 12.23 -3.81
CA ARG A 41 -2.79 13.08 -4.32
C ARG A 41 -1.88 13.43 -3.15
N VAL A 42 -0.57 13.25 -3.31
CA VAL A 42 0.40 13.69 -2.31
C VAL A 42 0.63 15.19 -2.48
N VAL A 43 0.37 15.96 -1.43
CA VAL A 43 0.56 17.43 -1.46
C VAL A 43 2.06 17.73 -1.48
N GLY A 44 2.48 18.63 -2.37
CA GLY A 44 3.88 19.02 -2.50
C GLY A 44 4.75 18.04 -3.29
N GLU A 45 4.21 16.90 -3.72
CA GLU A 45 4.91 15.91 -4.55
C GLU A 45 4.14 15.66 -5.86
N PRO A 46 4.84 15.42 -6.98
CA PRO A 46 4.22 15.00 -8.23
C PRO A 46 3.86 13.51 -8.16
N LYS A 47 3.01 13.13 -7.20
CA LYS A 47 2.76 11.72 -6.83
C LYS A 47 1.29 11.46 -6.51
N ILE A 48 0.80 10.32 -6.98
CA ILE A 48 -0.53 9.78 -6.68
C ILE A 48 -0.36 8.40 -6.03
N LEU A 49 -1.13 8.14 -4.98
CA LEU A 49 -1.25 6.85 -4.33
C LEU A 49 -2.64 6.29 -4.57
N ALA A 50 -2.74 5.01 -4.92
CA ALA A 50 -4.01 4.34 -5.12
C ALA A 50 -4.01 2.95 -4.50
N PHE A 51 -5.05 2.65 -3.74
CA PHE A 51 -5.22 1.36 -3.07
C PHE A 51 -6.24 0.50 -3.83
N PHE A 52 -5.89 -0.75 -4.07
CA PHE A 52 -6.72 -1.72 -4.78
C PHE A 52 -6.99 -2.93 -3.92
N GLU A 53 -8.21 -3.46 -4.04
CA GLU A 53 -8.58 -4.81 -3.63
C GLU A 53 -9.05 -5.53 -4.89
N VAL A 54 -8.31 -6.54 -5.32
CA VAL A 54 -8.58 -7.27 -6.57
C VAL A 54 -8.68 -8.76 -6.32
N LYS A 55 -9.55 -9.42 -7.08
CA LYS A 55 -9.60 -10.90 -7.11
C LYS A 55 -8.53 -11.49 -8.02
N ASN A 56 -8.12 -10.74 -9.05
CA ASN A 56 -7.09 -11.12 -10.00
C ASN A 56 -5.96 -10.08 -10.01
N PRO A 57 -4.77 -10.40 -9.47
CA PRO A 57 -3.61 -9.51 -9.48
C PRO A 57 -3.21 -9.00 -10.86
N ALA A 58 -3.48 -9.77 -11.94
CA ALA A 58 -3.14 -9.37 -13.30
C ALA A 58 -3.81 -8.04 -13.71
N GLU A 59 -4.97 -7.72 -13.14
CA GLU A 59 -5.68 -6.46 -13.42
C GLU A 59 -4.85 -5.23 -13.00
N VAL A 60 -4.10 -5.34 -11.90
CA VAL A 60 -3.25 -4.26 -11.39
C VAL A 60 -2.05 -4.07 -12.31
N SER A 61 -1.47 -5.17 -12.82
CA SER A 61 -0.37 -5.12 -13.79
C SER A 61 -0.80 -4.47 -15.10
N THR A 62 -1.94 -4.86 -15.68
CA THR A 62 -2.47 -4.24 -16.91
C THR A 62 -2.75 -2.75 -16.74
N MET A 63 -3.29 -2.35 -15.59
CA MET A 63 -3.55 -0.95 -15.27
C MET A 63 -2.26 -0.15 -15.11
N SER A 64 -1.25 -0.72 -14.44
CA SER A 64 0.08 -0.12 -14.31
C SER A 64 0.70 0.14 -15.68
N SER A 65 0.68 -0.85 -16.57
CA SER A 65 1.16 -0.71 -17.95
C SER A 65 0.39 0.35 -18.72
N SER A 66 -0.92 0.42 -18.57
CA SER A 66 -1.76 1.43 -19.23
C SER A 66 -1.42 2.85 -18.79
N ILE A 67 -1.11 3.06 -17.50
CA ILE A 67 -0.68 4.36 -16.98
C ILE A 67 0.69 4.73 -17.54
N MET A 68 1.67 3.81 -17.49
CA MET A 68 3.02 4.05 -18.03
C MET A 68 3.02 4.40 -19.52
N GLN A 69 2.06 3.88 -20.31
CA GLN A 69 1.94 4.19 -21.74
C GLN A 69 1.35 5.59 -22.02
N LYS A 70 0.74 6.25 -21.04
CA LYS A 70 0.01 7.51 -21.24
C LYS A 70 0.86 8.75 -20.97
N GLY A 71 2.09 8.59 -20.51
CA GLY A 71 2.99 9.71 -20.25
C GLY A 71 4.23 9.27 -19.50
N ASN A 72 4.99 10.27 -19.04
CA ASN A 72 6.19 10.03 -18.24
C ASN A 72 5.82 9.72 -16.78
N PHE A 73 5.23 8.55 -16.55
CA PHE A 73 4.87 8.06 -15.23
C PHE A 73 5.79 6.92 -14.82
N LYS A 74 6.32 7.00 -13.61
CA LYS A 74 6.95 5.86 -12.93
C LYS A 74 5.92 5.24 -12.01
N VAL A 75 5.52 4.00 -12.31
CA VAL A 75 4.51 3.27 -11.56
C VAL A 75 5.19 2.17 -10.76
N THR A 76 4.99 2.17 -9.45
CA THR A 76 5.41 1.10 -8.55
C THR A 76 4.18 0.43 -7.97
N CYS A 77 4.13 -0.89 -8.10
CA CYS A 77 3.07 -1.71 -7.52
C CYS A 77 3.64 -2.52 -6.35
N THR A 78 3.03 -2.38 -5.18
CA THR A 78 3.43 -3.11 -3.98
C THR A 78 2.25 -3.91 -3.46
N SER A 79 2.45 -5.23 -3.30
CA SER A 79 1.48 -6.06 -2.59
C SER A 79 1.40 -5.62 -1.14
N LEU A 80 0.19 -5.46 -0.64
CA LEU A 80 -0.09 -5.18 0.75
C LEU A 80 -0.56 -6.47 1.42
N VAL A 81 -0.21 -6.61 2.69
CA VAL A 81 -0.76 -7.61 3.58
C VAL A 81 -1.42 -6.85 4.73
N THR A 82 -2.56 -7.32 5.20
CA THR A 82 -3.18 -6.73 6.39
C THR A 82 -2.31 -7.01 7.61
N TYR A 83 -2.41 -6.15 8.62
CA TYR A 83 -1.68 -6.36 9.87
C TYR A 83 -2.02 -7.71 10.50
N GLU A 84 -3.30 -8.08 10.48
CA GLU A 84 -3.80 -9.33 11.02
C GLU A 84 -3.22 -10.54 10.29
N GLU A 85 -3.14 -10.51 8.97
CA GLU A 85 -2.47 -11.55 8.18
C GLU A 85 -0.97 -11.62 8.47
N TRP A 86 -0.29 -10.48 8.59
CA TRP A 86 1.13 -10.44 8.95
C TRP A 86 1.38 -11.03 10.34
N ALA A 87 0.55 -10.65 11.32
CA ALA A 87 0.59 -11.16 12.68
C ALA A 87 0.39 -12.70 12.72
N GLN A 88 -0.51 -13.24 11.88
CA GLN A 88 -0.68 -14.68 11.71
C GLN A 88 0.57 -15.35 11.10
N ILE A 89 1.19 -14.73 10.09
CA ILE A 89 2.41 -15.24 9.45
C ILE A 89 3.56 -15.37 10.46
N ILE A 90 3.69 -14.42 11.39
CA ILE A 90 4.70 -14.45 12.46
C ILE A 90 4.26 -15.25 13.70
N GLY A 91 3.08 -15.88 13.66
CA GLY A 91 2.59 -16.82 14.67
C GLY A 91 1.96 -16.20 15.92
N VAL A 92 1.38 -15.00 15.82
CA VAL A 92 0.51 -14.41 16.85
C VAL A 92 -0.82 -15.19 16.92
N ASP A 93 -1.39 -15.32 18.12
CA ASP A 93 -2.65 -16.06 18.31
C ASP A 93 -3.78 -15.50 17.42
N SER A 94 -4.46 -16.39 16.70
CA SER A 94 -5.66 -16.14 15.90
C SER A 94 -6.74 -15.32 16.62
N LYS A 95 -6.84 -15.43 17.96
CA LYS A 95 -7.79 -14.68 18.78
C LYS A 95 -7.49 -13.18 18.83
N LEU A 96 -6.23 -12.80 18.64
CA LEU A 96 -5.77 -11.40 18.63
C LEU A 96 -5.73 -10.81 17.21
N THR A 97 -5.70 -11.67 16.19
CA THR A 97 -5.60 -11.29 14.77
C THR A 97 -6.95 -11.32 14.05
N GLY A 98 -8.04 -11.16 14.79
CA GLY A 98 -9.39 -11.09 14.24
C GLY A 98 -9.59 -9.84 13.36
N THR A 99 -10.51 -9.94 12.39
CA THR A 99 -10.80 -8.85 11.45
C THR A 99 -11.09 -7.54 12.19
N PRO A 100 -10.46 -6.42 11.82
CA PRO A 100 -10.70 -5.15 12.48
C PRO A 100 -12.18 -4.76 12.29
N PRO A 101 -12.87 -4.29 13.36
CA PRO A 101 -14.31 -4.09 13.38
C PRO A 101 -14.78 -2.90 12.55
N ARG A 102 -13.86 -2.06 12.05
CA ARG A 102 -14.20 -0.85 11.31
C ARG A 102 -13.65 -0.91 9.88
N LYS A 103 -14.55 -0.71 8.93
CA LYS A 103 -14.20 -0.37 7.55
C LYS A 103 -13.55 1.02 7.56
N LEU A 104 -12.45 1.17 6.81
CA LEU A 104 -11.84 2.48 6.54
C LEU A 104 -12.93 3.40 5.95
N THR A 105 -13.22 4.49 6.66
CA THR A 105 -14.15 5.51 6.17
C THR A 105 -13.41 6.46 5.23
N LYS A 106 -14.13 7.21 4.38
CA LYS A 106 -13.58 8.26 3.53
C LYS A 106 -13.17 9.52 4.33
N ALA A 107 -12.52 9.32 5.47
CA ALA A 107 -11.94 10.39 6.29
C ALA A 107 -10.54 10.75 5.77
N VAL A 108 -9.90 11.76 6.39
CA VAL A 108 -8.48 12.05 6.18
C VAL A 108 -7.68 10.81 6.60
N VAL A 109 -7.04 10.15 5.65
CA VAL A 109 -6.19 8.97 5.88
C VAL A 109 -4.74 9.41 5.91
N TYR A 110 -4.03 9.08 6.99
CA TYR A 110 -2.60 9.32 7.12
C TYR A 110 -1.84 8.03 6.75
N LYS A 111 -0.82 8.17 5.91
CA LYS A 111 0.15 7.12 5.62
C LYS A 111 1.41 7.40 6.43
N PHE A 112 1.84 6.44 7.22
CA PHE A 112 3.11 6.48 7.93
C PHE A 112 4.07 5.49 7.28
N ASP A 113 5.21 6.00 6.82
CA ASP A 113 6.33 5.17 6.38
C ASP A 113 7.36 5.16 7.51
N LEU A 114 7.57 3.99 8.12
CA LEU A 114 8.56 3.79 9.17
C LEU A 114 9.73 2.98 8.59
N ASN A 115 10.94 3.53 8.68
CA ASN A 115 12.16 2.78 8.42
C ASN A 115 12.70 2.26 9.73
N VAL A 116 12.73 0.93 9.88
CA VAL A 116 13.31 0.27 11.06
C VAL A 116 14.67 -0.27 10.65
N GLU A 117 15.73 0.34 11.17
CA GLU A 117 17.10 -0.13 11.02
C GLU A 117 17.42 -1.09 12.17
N CYS A 118 17.60 -2.37 11.84
CA CYS A 118 17.92 -3.41 12.82
C CYS A 118 19.43 -3.64 12.81
N ASN A 119 20.18 -2.81 13.51
CA ASN A 119 21.63 -2.94 13.59
C ASN A 119 22.03 -4.11 14.49
N GLY A 120 22.67 -5.13 13.90
CA GLY A 120 23.23 -6.28 14.64
C GLY A 120 22.21 -7.34 15.07
N MET A 121 20.94 -7.20 14.67
CA MET A 121 19.87 -8.15 15.00
C MET A 121 19.61 -9.09 13.82
N THR A 122 19.43 -10.37 14.11
CA THR A 122 19.01 -11.38 13.13
C THR A 122 17.54 -11.22 12.76
N THR A 123 17.13 -11.79 11.63
CA THR A 123 15.72 -11.80 11.20
C THR A 123 14.81 -12.43 12.27
N ASP A 124 15.25 -13.50 12.93
CA ASP A 124 14.44 -14.22 13.93
C ASP A 124 14.24 -13.42 15.20
N GLU A 125 15.27 -12.72 15.68
CA GLU A 125 15.18 -11.79 16.82
C GLU A 125 14.24 -10.61 16.52
N PHE A 126 14.31 -10.09 15.29
CA PHE A 126 13.39 -9.04 14.84
C PHE A 126 11.95 -9.52 14.84
N LEU A 127 11.67 -10.68 14.24
CA LEU A 127 10.32 -11.25 14.19
C LEU A 127 9.79 -11.61 15.58
N SER A 128 10.66 -12.03 16.49
CA SER A 128 10.32 -12.33 17.88
C SER A 128 9.88 -11.07 18.63
N THR A 129 10.62 -9.97 18.49
CA THR A 129 10.24 -8.65 19.05
C THR A 129 8.86 -8.23 18.53
N TRP A 130 8.64 -8.33 17.23
CA TRP A 130 7.36 -7.99 16.61
C TRP A 130 6.21 -8.86 17.12
N LYS A 131 6.43 -10.15 17.31
CA LYS A 131 5.43 -11.07 17.85
C LYS A 131 5.08 -10.71 19.29
N GLU A 132 6.07 -10.39 20.11
CA GLU A 132 5.89 -9.98 21.50
C GLU A 132 5.11 -8.65 21.58
N GLU A 133 5.46 -7.68 20.74
CA GLU A 133 4.73 -6.41 20.63
C GLU A 133 3.29 -6.62 20.13
N ALA A 134 3.08 -7.41 19.08
CA ALA A 134 1.75 -7.71 18.56
C ALA A 134 0.86 -8.50 19.54
N THR A 135 1.47 -9.23 20.47
CA THR A 135 0.76 -9.99 21.51
C THR A 135 0.45 -9.12 22.73
N SER A 136 1.35 -8.18 23.08
CA SER A 136 1.23 -7.29 24.23
C SER A 136 0.39 -6.05 23.93
N LEU A 137 0.54 -5.49 22.75
CA LEU A 137 -0.24 -4.39 22.23
C LEU A 137 -1.43 -4.96 21.47
N ASN A 138 -2.64 -4.66 21.95
CA ASN A 138 -3.89 -4.84 21.21
C ASN A 138 -3.98 -3.84 20.03
N CYS A 139 -2.86 -3.58 19.36
CA CYS A 139 -2.66 -2.50 18.39
C CYS A 139 -2.99 -2.99 16.98
N ARG A 140 -4.04 -2.41 16.43
CA ARG A 140 -4.45 -2.53 15.03
C ARG A 140 -3.76 -1.41 14.24
N VAL A 141 -3.24 -1.75 13.06
CA VAL A 141 -2.78 -0.87 11.95
C VAL A 141 -1.27 -0.68 11.85
N TRP A 142 -0.63 -1.38 10.90
CA TRP A 142 0.58 -0.94 10.15
C TRP A 142 0.66 -1.65 8.77
N SER A 143 1.16 -0.98 7.73
CA SER A 143 1.45 -1.59 6.40
C SER A 143 2.84 -1.19 5.91
N ARG A 144 3.65 -2.14 5.42
CA ARG A 144 5.03 -1.93 4.95
C ARG A 144 5.14 -2.03 3.42
N THR A 145 6.00 -1.20 2.84
CA THR A 145 6.52 -1.36 1.47
C THR A 145 7.97 -1.82 1.56
N ARG A 146 8.36 -2.87 0.83
CA ARG A 146 9.74 -3.37 0.75
C ARG A 146 10.43 -2.67 -0.42
N THR A 147 11.56 -2.01 -0.17
CA THR A 147 12.51 -1.64 -1.22
C THR A 147 13.72 -2.55 -1.06
N VAL A 148 14.04 -3.30 -2.10
CA VAL A 148 15.28 -4.09 -2.23
C VAL A 148 16.32 -3.19 -2.88
#